data_AF-A0A510ISZ1-F1
#
_entry.id   AF-A0A510ISZ1-F1
#
_cell.length_a   1.000
_cell.length_b   1.000
_cell.length_c   1.000
_cell.angle_alpha   90.00
_cell.angle_beta   90.00
_cell.angle_gamma   90.00
#
_symmetry.space_group_name_H-M   'P 1'
#
loop_
_entity.id
_entity.type
_entity.pdbx_description
1 polymer ?
#
loop_
_entity_poly.entity_id
_entity_poly.type
_entity_poly.pdbx_seq_one_letter_code
_entity_poly.pdbx_strand_id
1 'polypeptide(L)' 'MGNLLADYSTVPTQVFLSQLQELEALCLARELIMEWPQPGPREVALKAITQEEKAILPGLIFPLKRSLQENESS' A
#
# COMPACT_ATOMS: atom_id res chain seq x y z
N MET A 1 0.40 11.93 -27.44
CA MET A 1 0.34 10.72 -26.60
C MET A 1 1.48 10.81 -25.60
N GLY A 2 1.21 11.24 -24.37
CA GLY A 2 2.23 11.36 -23.33
C GLY A 2 2.40 10.01 -22.64
N ASN A 3 3.59 9.41 -22.75
CA ASN A 3 3.99 8.29 -21.91
C ASN A 3 4.20 8.85 -20.49
N LEU A 4 3.15 8.77 -19.67
CA LEU A 4 3.22 8.87 -18.21
C LEU A 4 3.80 7.57 -17.65
N LEU A 5 5.04 7.25 -18.01
CA LEU A 5 5.86 6.39 -17.16
C LEU A 5 6.42 7.33 -16.10
N ALA A 6 5.66 7.52 -15.03
CA ALA A 6 6.14 8.25 -13.87
C ALA A 6 7.50 7.64 -13.45
N ASP A 7 8.49 8.51 -13.34
CA ASP A 7 9.88 8.18 -13.07
C ASP A 7 9.99 7.81 -11.58
N TYR A 8 9.59 6.58 -11.23
CA TYR A 8 9.63 6.07 -9.85
C TYR A 8 11.06 5.71 -9.39
N SER A 9 12.09 6.15 -10.12
CA SER A 9 13.49 5.73 -9.93
C SER A 9 14.11 6.15 -8.61
N THR A 10 13.47 7.05 -7.85
CA THR A 10 13.98 7.59 -6.59
C THR A 10 12.88 7.86 -5.55
N VAL A 11 12.01 6.88 -5.25
CA VAL A 11 11.18 7.00 -4.04
C VAL A 11 12.12 7.18 -2.85
N PRO A 12 12.10 8.35 -2.15
CA PRO A 12 12.99 8.55 -1.01
C PRO A 12 12.69 7.49 0.05
N THR A 13 13.72 6.93 0.69
CA THR A 13 13.56 5.89 1.73
C THR A 13 12.52 6.28 2.78
N GLN A 14 12.45 7.57 3.12
CA GLN A 14 11.45 8.10 4.06
C GLN A 14 10.01 8.01 3.54
N VAL A 15 9.78 8.21 2.24
CA VAL A 15 8.45 8.04 1.61
C VAL A 15 8.06 6.56 1.61
N PHE A 16 8.99 5.66 1.27
CA PHE A 16 8.76 4.22 1.32
C PHE A 16 8.41 3.74 2.75
N LEU A 17 9.16 4.19 3.76
CA LEU A 17 8.88 3.86 5.15
C LEU A 17 7.53 4.43 5.63
N SER A 18 7.18 5.66 5.23
CA SER A 18 5.85 6.24 5.53
C SER A 18 4.73 5.41 4.92
N GLN A 19 4.87 5.02 3.64
CA GLN A 19 3.88 4.17 2.97
C GLN A 19 3.75 2.79 3.59
N LEU A 20 4.84 2.21 4.11
CA LEU A 20 4.79 0.95 4.87
C LEU A 20 4.02 1.11 6.18
N GLN A 21 4.28 2.18 6.93
CA GLN A 21 3.57 2.48 8.18
C GLN A 21 2.08 2.74 7.93
N GLU A 22 1.75 3.46 6.86
CA GLU A 22 0.37 3.68 6.44
C GLU A 22 -0.33 2.36 6.08
N LEU A 23 0.35 1.45 5.36
CA LEU A 23 -0.19 0.13 5.06
C LEU A 23 -0.42 -0.71 6.33
N GLU A 24 0.52 -0.70 7.28
CA GLU A 24 0.36 -1.39 8.57
C GLU A 24 -0.85 -0.86 9.35
N ALA A 25 -1.02 0.46 9.40
CA ALA A 25 -2.18 1.08 10.05
C ALA A 25 -3.51 0.68 9.38
N LEU A 26 -3.55 0.59 8.04
CA LEU A 26 -4.73 0.14 7.31
C LEU A 26 -5.05 -1.33 7.59
N CYS A 27 -4.04 -2.20 7.68
CA CYS A 27 -4.22 -3.61 8.05
C CYS A 27 -4.85 -3.74 9.45
N LEU A 28 -4.34 -3.00 10.43
CA LEU A 28 -4.91 -2.99 11.79
C LEU A 28 -6.35 -2.46 11.78
N ALA A 29 -6.62 -1.39 11.03
CA ALA A 29 -7.97 -0.84 10.92
C ALA A 29 -8.95 -1.84 10.27
N ARG A 30 -8.51 -2.62 9.28
CA ARG A 30 -9.29 -3.72 8.67
C ARG A 30 -9.65 -4.78 9.71
N GLU A 31 -8.70 -5.22 10.53
CA GLU A 31 -8.95 -6.19 11.61
C GLU A 31 -10.01 -5.66 12.58
N LEU A 32 -9.91 -4.41 13.01
CA LEU A 32 -10.89 -3.79 13.90
C LEU A 32 -12.28 -3.67 13.27
N ILE A 33 -12.37 -3.39 11.96
CA ILE A 33 -13.65 -3.32 11.24
C ILE A 33 -14.31 -4.70 11.13
N MET A 34 -13.53 -5.78 11.00
CA MET A 34 -14.09 -7.14 10.93
C MET A 34 -14.89 -7.51 12.18
N GLU A 35 -14.49 -6.99 13.34
CA GLU A 35 -15.16 -7.16 14.63
C GLU A 35 -16.46 -6.33 14.78
N TRP A 36 -16.80 -5.48 13.81
CA TRP A 36 -18.01 -4.67 13.90
C TRP A 36 -19.28 -5.53 13.83
N PRO A 37 -20.26 -5.31 14.72
CA PRO A 37 -21.44 -6.15 14.81
C PRO A 37 -22.43 -5.95 13.66
N GLN A 38 -22.35 -4.80 12.96
CA GLN A 38 -23.32 -4.41 11.94
C GLN A 38 -22.74 -4.65 10.53
N PRO A 39 -23.34 -5.52 9.70
CA PRO A 39 -22.77 -5.91 8.42
C PRO A 39 -22.71 -4.75 7.42
N GLY A 40 -23.74 -3.89 7.35
CA GLY A 40 -23.78 -2.76 6.41
C GLY A 40 -22.63 -1.76 6.60
N PRO A 41 -22.49 -1.14 7.80
CA PRO A 41 -21.37 -0.24 8.09
C PRO A 41 -20.00 -0.90 7.91
N ARG A 42 -19.89 -2.19 8.27
CA ARG A 42 -18.66 -2.97 8.09
C ARG A 42 -18.29 -3.09 6.61
N GLU A 43 -19.21 -3.46 5.75
CA GLU A 43 -18.96 -3.60 4.30
C GLU A 43 -18.53 -2.28 3.66
N VAL A 44 -19.20 -1.17 4.04
CA VAL A 44 -18.83 0.17 3.56
C VAL A 44 -17.42 0.55 4.01
N ALA A 45 -17.08 0.31 5.28
CA ALA A 45 -15.77 0.63 5.83
C ALA A 45 -14.66 -0.25 5.22
N LEU A 46 -14.91 -1.56 5.05
CA LEU A 46 -13.97 -2.47 4.37
C LEU A 46 -13.71 -2.05 2.93
N LYS A 47 -14.75 -1.59 2.22
CA LYS A 47 -14.59 -1.10 0.85
C LYS A 47 -13.74 0.17 0.80
N ALA A 48 -13.92 1.09 1.74
CA ALA A 48 -13.10 2.30 1.85
C ALA A 48 -11.63 1.96 2.13
N ILE A 49 -11.35 1.12 3.14
CA ILE A 49 -9.97 0.70 3.43
C ILE A 49 -9.33 -0.02 2.24
N THR A 50 -10.07 -0.89 1.55
CA THR A 50 -9.56 -1.59 0.36
C THR A 50 -9.17 -0.62 -0.76
N GLN A 51 -9.81 0.55 -0.86
CA GLN A 51 -9.42 1.58 -1.83
C GLN A 51 -8.12 2.27 -1.43
N GLU A 52 -7.95 2.62 -0.16
CA GLU A 52 -6.72 3.22 0.36
C GLU A 52 -5.51 2.28 0.21
N GLU A 53 -5.66 1.00 0.56
CA GLU A 53 -4.61 -0.02 0.38
C GLU A 53 -4.15 -0.09 -1.09
N LYS A 54 -5.10 -0.08 -2.04
CA LYS A 54 -4.80 -0.09 -3.48
C LYS A 54 -4.05 1.15 -3.96
N ALA A 55 -4.23 2.29 -3.30
CA ALA A 55 -3.51 3.52 -3.63
C ALA A 55 -2.04 3.47 -3.16
N ILE A 56 -1.78 2.80 -2.03
CA ILE A 56 -0.43 2.70 -1.44
C ILE A 56 0.40 1.59 -2.08
N LEU A 57 -0.22 0.43 -2.39
CA LEU A 57 0.49 -0.76 -2.89
C LEU A 57 1.44 -0.49 -4.08
N PRO A 58 1.08 0.29 -5.12
CA PRO A 58 2.00 0.59 -6.22
C PRO A 58 3.30 1.27 -5.77
N GLY A 59 3.21 2.16 -4.78
CA GLY A 59 4.37 2.87 -4.20
C GLY A 59 5.33 1.94 -3.46
N LEU A 60 4.83 0.81 -2.96
CA LEU A 60 5.62 -0.18 -2.21
C LEU A 60 6.15 -1.33 -3.09
N ILE A 61 5.36 -1.78 -4.06
CA ILE A 61 5.70 -2.94 -4.90
C ILE A 61 6.95 -2.67 -5.74
N PHE A 62 7.10 -1.46 -6.29
CA PHE A 62 8.23 -1.16 -7.17
C PHE A 62 9.58 -1.13 -6.42
N PRO A 63 9.72 -0.41 -5.28
CA PRO A 63 10.93 -0.48 -4.46
C PRO A 63 11.27 -1.91 -4.00
N LEU A 64 10.27 -2.68 -3.54
CA LEU A 64 10.49 -4.06 -3.09
C LEU A 64 11.01 -4.96 -4.21
N LYS A 65 10.42 -4.90 -5.41
CA LYS A 65 10.89 -5.69 -6.57
C LYS A 65 12.33 -5.36 -6.93
N ARG A 66 12.71 -4.09 -6.87
CA ARG A 66 14.09 -3.66 -7.14
C ARG A 66 15.06 -4.20 -6.08
N SER A 67 14.74 -4.06 -4.80
CA SER A 67 15.57 -4.58 -3.71
C SER A 67 15.76 -6.10 -3.77
N LEU A 68 14.75 -6.84 -4.23
CA LEU A 68 14.86 -8.28 -4.45
C LEU A 68 15.82 -8.61 -5.61
N GLN A 69 15.72 -7.90 -6.75
CA GLN A 69 16.60 -8.10 -7.90
C GLN A 69 18.08 -7.76 -7.61
N GLU A 70 18.34 -6.72 -6.80
CA GLU A 70 19.69 -6.34 -6.39
C GLU A 70 20.35 -7.41 -5.50
N ASN A 71 19.57 -8.09 -4.64
CA ASN A 71 20.06 -9.19 -3.81
C ASN A 71 20.28 -10.50 -4.59
N GLU A 72 19.51 -10.77 -5.63
CA GLU A 72 19.71 -11.97 -6.49
C GLU A 72 20.93 -11.85 -7.41
N SER A 73 21.44 -10.63 -7.61
CA SER A 73 22.60 -10.35 -8.48
C SER A 73 23.93 -10.26 -7.72
N SER A 74 23.91 -10.46 -6.40
CA SER A 74 25.07 -10.40 -5.49
C SER A 74 25.46 -11.80 -5.01
#